data_AF-A0A933JZZ7-F1
#
_entry.id   AF-A0A933JZZ7-F1
#
_cell.length_a   1.000
_cell.length_b   1.000
_cell.length_c   1.000
_cell.angle_alpha   90.00
_cell.angle_beta   90.00
_cell.angle_gamma   90.00
#
_symmetry.space_group_name_H-M   'P 1'
#
loop_
_entity.id
_entity.type
_entity.pdbx_description
1 polymer ?
#
loop_
_entity_poly.entity_id
_entity_poly.type
_entity_poly.pdbx_seq_one_letter_code
_entity_poly.pdbx_strand_id
1 'polypeptide(L)'
;MISIESLRFDTSGWSVREADEWLIVWSCGGPDVMNLVFRPCRPTLRSDLKNPDAIREDFQREIADSPGVLVSCGVEPVAGMAGVQTIVKWRDPAPRSLAMVFLGSFLIPFERCWYLLTIESQEVGTTGVREAVVSSMRPELFPRPGETEPIQLSSMEEFFRDVKNRPVRRLASDDEEFDRLFPDHPLSRVRFCLKTFQSTLELDDELGREKTFTVGEVAPRSSTAGAGSPPVNA
;
A
#
# COMPACT_ATOMS: atom_id res chain seq x y z
N MET A 1 -21.51 14.00 14.98
CA MET A 1 -21.73 12.76 14.20
C MET A 1 -20.39 12.43 13.56
N ILE A 2 -19.88 11.22 13.76
CA ILE A 2 -18.64 10.76 13.13
C ILE A 2 -18.71 10.92 11.61
N SER A 3 -17.72 11.58 11.03
CA SER A 3 -17.61 11.86 9.58
C SER A 3 -16.16 11.86 9.12
N ILE A 4 -15.91 12.13 7.83
CA ILE A 4 -14.56 12.27 7.31
C ILE A 4 -13.74 13.37 8.03
N GLU A 5 -14.39 14.41 8.56
CA GLU A 5 -13.74 15.52 9.27
C GLU A 5 -13.38 15.21 10.73
N SER A 6 -13.86 14.08 11.27
CA SER A 6 -13.57 13.62 12.63
C SER A 6 -12.14 13.14 12.81
N LEU A 7 -11.39 13.00 11.72
CA LEU A 7 -9.99 12.61 11.68
C LEU A 7 -9.20 13.72 10.98
N ARG A 8 -8.16 14.21 11.66
CA ARG A 8 -7.30 15.29 11.15
C ARG A 8 -5.84 14.90 11.27
N PHE A 9 -5.00 15.41 10.39
CA PHE A 9 -3.55 15.18 10.41
C PHE A 9 -2.86 16.31 9.64
N ASP A 10 -1.53 16.38 9.74
CA ASP A 10 -0.76 17.38 9.03
C ASP A 10 -0.81 17.14 7.51
N THR A 11 -1.39 18.10 6.82
CA THR A 11 -1.50 18.16 5.35
C THR A 11 -0.67 19.31 4.78
N SER A 12 0.30 19.82 5.53
CA SER A 12 1.21 20.87 5.06
C SER A 12 1.91 20.45 3.77
N GLY A 13 1.91 21.32 2.76
CA GLY A 13 2.45 21.03 1.43
C GLY A 13 1.48 20.28 0.51
N TRP A 14 0.30 19.88 0.99
CA TRP A 14 -0.75 19.25 0.20
C TRP A 14 -1.85 20.25 -0.15
N SER A 15 -2.40 20.14 -1.36
CA SER A 15 -3.55 20.92 -1.82
C SER A 15 -4.70 19.98 -2.16
N VAL A 16 -5.89 20.29 -1.64
CA VAL A 16 -7.13 19.56 -1.94
C VAL A 16 -7.44 19.66 -3.43
N ARG A 17 -7.72 18.51 -4.06
CA ARG A 17 -8.15 18.38 -5.45
C ARG A 17 -9.63 18.06 -5.56
N GLU A 18 -10.08 17.16 -4.71
CA GLU A 18 -11.46 16.67 -4.63
C GLU A 18 -11.79 16.44 -3.16
N ALA A 19 -13.02 16.74 -2.77
CA ALA A 19 -13.50 16.50 -1.43
C ALA A 19 -15.02 16.32 -1.45
N ASP A 20 -15.47 15.23 -0.84
CA ASP A 20 -16.87 14.97 -0.50
C ASP A 20 -16.96 14.36 0.92
N GLU A 21 -18.14 13.88 1.31
CA GLU A 21 -18.39 13.30 2.64
C GLU A 21 -17.69 11.94 2.88
N TRP A 22 -17.15 11.31 1.84
CA TRP A 22 -16.59 9.95 1.84
C TRP A 22 -15.13 9.87 1.40
N LEU A 23 -14.63 10.89 0.70
CA LEU A 23 -13.32 10.94 0.08
C LEU A 23 -12.76 12.37 0.11
N ILE A 24 -11.49 12.49 0.48
CA ILE A 24 -10.69 13.69 0.18
C ILE A 24 -9.45 13.24 -0.59
N VAL A 25 -9.15 13.95 -1.69
CA VAL A 25 -7.98 13.74 -2.53
C VAL A 25 -7.09 14.97 -2.45
N TRP A 26 -5.81 14.77 -2.21
CA TRP A 26 -4.78 15.80 -2.21
C TRP A 26 -3.68 15.51 -3.23
N SER A 27 -2.99 16.58 -3.66
CA SER A 27 -1.74 16.50 -4.42
C SER A 27 -0.73 17.53 -3.90
N CYS A 28 0.56 17.31 -4.13
CA CYS A 28 1.64 18.19 -3.64
C CYS A 28 2.44 18.87 -4.77
N GLY A 29 1.86 19.03 -5.97
CA GLY A 29 2.54 19.61 -7.14
C GLY A 29 3.56 18.69 -7.83
N GLY A 30 3.97 17.60 -7.16
CA GLY A 30 4.69 16.48 -7.74
C GLY A 30 3.76 15.35 -8.23
N PRO A 31 4.32 14.15 -8.50
CA PRO A 31 3.55 13.00 -8.98
C PRO A 31 2.76 12.29 -7.86
N ASP A 32 2.88 12.74 -6.61
CA ASP A 32 2.30 12.04 -5.46
C ASP A 32 0.84 12.45 -5.24
N VAL A 33 0.00 11.46 -4.95
CA VAL A 33 -1.43 11.63 -4.70
C VAL A 33 -1.78 10.97 -3.38
N MET A 34 -2.45 11.71 -2.49
CA MET A 34 -2.90 11.22 -1.20
C MET A 34 -4.41 11.21 -1.16
N ASN A 35 -5.01 10.14 -0.63
CA ASN A 35 -6.45 10.04 -0.42
C ASN A 35 -6.76 9.70 1.03
N LEU A 36 -7.85 10.24 1.55
CA LEU A 36 -8.49 9.79 2.78
C LEU A 36 -9.89 9.32 2.44
N VAL A 37 -10.18 8.06 2.76
CA VAL A 37 -11.48 7.45 2.57
C VAL A 37 -12.12 7.25 3.94
N PHE A 38 -13.38 7.64 4.08
CA PHE A 38 -14.21 7.35 5.26
C PHE A 38 -15.38 6.44 4.88
N ARG A 39 -15.66 5.43 5.71
CA ARG A 39 -16.87 4.59 5.56
C ARG A 39 -17.55 4.39 6.91
N PRO A 40 -18.86 4.67 7.03
CA PRO A 40 -19.63 4.51 8.26
C PRO A 40 -20.18 3.07 8.37
N CYS A 41 -19.33 2.07 8.14
CA CYS A 41 -19.68 0.66 8.27
C CYS A 41 -18.57 -0.12 8.97
N ARG A 42 -18.90 -1.31 9.48
CA ARG A 42 -17.93 -2.19 10.13
C ARG A 42 -16.83 -2.59 9.13
N PRO A 43 -15.55 -2.51 9.51
CA PRO A 43 -14.44 -3.04 8.72
C PRO A 43 -14.60 -4.53 8.41
N THR A 44 -14.11 -4.96 7.25
CA THR A 44 -14.15 -6.36 6.79
C THR A 44 -12.83 -7.10 7.01
N LEU A 45 -12.02 -6.67 7.98
CA LEU A 45 -10.77 -7.36 8.33
C LEU A 45 -11.07 -8.80 8.79
N ARG A 46 -10.27 -9.75 8.31
CA ARG A 46 -10.42 -11.18 8.59
C ARG A 46 -9.73 -11.59 9.89
N SER A 47 -8.60 -10.98 10.18
CA SER A 47 -7.79 -11.25 11.38
C SER A 47 -7.86 -10.10 12.39
N ASP A 48 -7.68 -10.44 13.66
CA ASP A 48 -7.64 -9.47 14.76
C ASP A 48 -6.30 -8.70 14.74
N LEU A 49 -6.35 -7.40 14.99
CA LEU A 49 -5.14 -6.54 15.06
C LEU A 49 -4.15 -6.99 16.14
N LYS A 50 -4.61 -7.75 17.15
CA LYS A 50 -3.75 -8.37 18.16
C LYS A 50 -2.90 -9.53 17.62
N ASN A 51 -3.16 -9.97 16.39
CA ASN A 51 -2.35 -10.97 15.69
C ASN A 51 -1.74 -10.37 14.41
N PRO A 52 -0.63 -9.62 14.51
CA PRO A 52 0.01 -8.97 13.37
C PRO A 52 0.46 -9.94 12.28
N ASP A 53 0.81 -11.18 12.64
CA ASP A 53 1.23 -12.19 11.66
C ASP A 53 0.05 -12.66 10.81
N ALA A 54 -1.11 -12.91 11.44
CA ALA A 54 -2.33 -13.26 10.70
C ALA A 54 -2.82 -12.12 9.79
N ILE A 55 -2.71 -10.87 10.25
CA ILE A 55 -2.96 -9.69 9.40
C ILE A 55 -2.02 -9.70 8.19
N ARG A 56 -0.71 -9.90 8.41
CA ARG A 56 0.26 -9.94 7.32
C ARG A 56 -0.06 -11.03 6.31
N GLU A 57 -0.42 -12.23 6.78
CA GLU A 57 -0.81 -13.34 5.92
C GLU A 57 -2.09 -13.04 5.10
N ASP A 58 -3.08 -12.36 5.69
CA ASP A 58 -4.29 -11.95 4.98
C ASP A 58 -3.97 -11.01 3.81
N PHE A 59 -3.15 -9.99 4.05
CA PHE A 59 -2.73 -9.05 3.00
C PHE A 59 -1.82 -9.71 1.97
N GLN A 60 -0.97 -10.66 2.38
CA GLN A 60 -0.18 -11.46 1.45
C GLN A 60 -1.06 -12.31 0.53
N ARG A 61 -2.15 -12.89 1.05
CA ARG A 61 -3.13 -13.63 0.24
C ARG A 61 -3.89 -12.71 -0.70
N GLU A 62 -4.28 -11.52 -0.24
CA GLU A 62 -5.01 -10.55 -1.07
C GLU A 62 -4.18 -10.04 -2.25
N ILE A 63 -2.87 -9.81 -2.04
CA ILE A 63 -1.99 -9.32 -3.11
C ILE A 63 -1.49 -10.43 -4.05
N ALA A 64 -1.63 -11.71 -3.67
CA ALA A 64 -1.06 -12.85 -4.41
C ALA A 64 -1.58 -12.96 -5.86
N ASP A 65 -2.83 -12.55 -6.09
CA ASP A 65 -3.46 -12.57 -7.42
C ASP A 65 -3.33 -11.22 -8.17
N SER A 66 -2.51 -10.30 -7.65
CA SER A 66 -2.27 -8.98 -8.24
C SER A 66 -0.92 -8.92 -8.98
N PRO A 67 -0.71 -7.96 -9.90
CA PRO A 67 0.59 -7.72 -10.53
C PRO A 67 1.64 -7.11 -9.58
N GLY A 68 1.27 -6.82 -8.33
CA GLY A 68 2.11 -6.19 -7.33
C GLY A 68 2.70 -7.18 -6.32
N VAL A 69 3.48 -6.63 -5.39
CA VAL A 69 4.04 -7.36 -4.25
C VAL A 69 3.91 -6.53 -2.98
N LEU A 70 3.67 -7.20 -1.86
CA LEU A 70 3.72 -6.57 -0.54
C LEU A 70 5.17 -6.24 -0.17
N VAL A 71 5.45 -4.96 0.01
CA VAL A 71 6.75 -4.45 0.50
C VAL A 71 6.81 -4.54 2.02
N SER A 72 5.74 -4.11 2.69
CA SER A 72 5.60 -4.18 4.15
C SER A 72 4.14 -4.27 4.57
N CYS A 73 3.89 -4.93 5.69
CA CYS A 73 2.61 -4.94 6.40
C CYS A 73 2.87 -5.09 7.89
N GLY A 74 2.24 -4.21 8.68
CA GLY A 74 2.37 -4.15 10.13
C GLY A 74 1.12 -3.60 10.79
N VAL A 75 0.93 -3.97 12.05
CA VAL A 75 -0.04 -3.34 12.94
C VAL A 75 0.70 -2.26 13.70
N GLU A 76 0.31 -1.01 13.50
CA GLU A 76 1.01 0.16 13.98
C GLU A 76 0.16 0.94 14.98
N PRO A 77 0.74 1.48 16.07
CA PRO A 77 0.02 2.35 16.99
C PRO A 77 -0.26 3.71 16.32
N VAL A 78 -1.45 4.24 16.49
CA VAL A 78 -1.84 5.55 15.97
C VAL A 78 -2.91 6.17 16.87
N ALA A 79 -2.74 7.42 17.30
CA ALA A 79 -3.69 8.14 18.18
C ALA A 79 -4.23 7.31 19.38
N GLY A 80 -3.37 6.48 20.00
CA GLY A 80 -3.75 5.64 21.16
C GLY A 80 -4.48 4.33 20.82
N MET A 81 -4.61 4.00 19.54
CA MET A 81 -5.25 2.78 19.02
C MET A 81 -4.34 2.07 18.02
N ALA A 82 -4.79 0.93 17.47
CA ALA A 82 -4.04 0.17 16.48
C ALA A 82 -4.65 0.35 15.08
N GLY A 83 -3.81 0.51 14.07
CA GLY A 83 -4.20 0.46 12.66
C GLY A 83 -3.29 -0.48 11.88
N VAL A 84 -3.64 -0.72 10.61
CA VAL A 84 -2.85 -1.55 9.71
C VAL A 84 -2.16 -0.66 8.69
N GLN A 85 -0.84 -0.68 8.69
CA GLN A 85 -0.04 -0.02 7.66
C GLN A 85 0.42 -1.05 6.63
N THR A 86 0.19 -0.78 5.35
CA THR A 86 0.73 -1.59 4.25
C THR A 86 1.46 -0.73 3.25
N ILE A 87 2.46 -1.31 2.60
CA ILE A 87 3.05 -0.75 1.39
C ILE A 87 3.10 -1.88 0.38
N VAL A 88 2.53 -1.63 -0.79
CA VAL A 88 2.63 -2.51 -1.95
C VAL A 88 3.36 -1.77 -3.06
N LYS A 89 3.98 -2.52 -3.97
CA LYS A 89 4.55 -1.97 -5.19
C LYS A 89 4.18 -2.80 -6.39
N TRP A 90 4.02 -2.14 -7.53
CA TRP A 90 3.79 -2.79 -8.82
C TRP A 90 4.49 -2.01 -9.92
N ARG A 91 4.54 -2.60 -11.11
CA ARG A 91 5.09 -1.95 -12.29
C ARG A 91 4.01 -1.10 -12.96
N ASP A 92 4.32 0.13 -13.33
CA ASP A 92 3.43 0.99 -14.13
C ASP A 92 2.87 0.20 -15.33
N PRO A 93 1.55 0.20 -15.58
CA PRO A 93 0.96 -0.56 -16.69
C PRO A 93 1.33 -0.02 -18.09
N ALA A 94 1.86 1.22 -18.22
CA ALA A 94 2.18 1.81 -19.51
C ALA A 94 3.19 0.94 -20.31
N PRO A 95 2.95 0.66 -21.61
CA PRO A 95 3.73 -0.33 -22.38
C PRO A 95 5.24 -0.10 -22.41
N ARG A 96 5.68 1.17 -22.41
CA ARG A 96 7.09 1.58 -22.49
C ARG A 96 7.62 2.18 -21.19
N SER A 97 6.98 1.90 -20.06
CA SER A 97 7.42 2.36 -18.75
C SER A 97 8.12 1.25 -17.99
N LEU A 98 9.25 1.58 -17.35
CA LEU A 98 9.91 0.70 -16.38
C LEU A 98 9.63 1.12 -14.94
N ALA A 99 8.84 2.18 -14.74
CA ALA A 99 8.63 2.78 -13.44
C ALA A 99 7.95 1.80 -12.49
N MET A 100 8.43 1.82 -11.26
CA MET A 100 7.73 1.23 -10.12
C MET A 100 6.79 2.27 -9.50
N VAL A 101 5.58 1.82 -9.20
CA VAL A 101 4.56 2.55 -8.46
C VAL A 101 4.46 1.93 -7.07
N PHE A 102 4.40 2.79 -6.06
CA PHE A 102 4.29 2.42 -4.66
C PHE A 102 3.01 3.01 -4.09
N LEU A 103 2.24 2.17 -3.41
CA LEU A 103 1.05 2.57 -2.66
C LEU A 103 1.26 2.23 -1.21
N GLY A 104 1.38 3.27 -0.39
CA GLY A 104 1.25 3.17 1.05
C GLY A 104 -0.20 3.29 1.44
N SER A 105 -0.63 2.51 2.44
CA SER A 105 -1.94 2.68 3.05
C SER A 105 -1.87 2.55 4.56
N PHE A 106 -2.77 3.25 5.24
CA PHE A 106 -2.98 3.18 6.68
C PHE A 106 -4.47 3.04 6.96
N LEU A 107 -4.89 1.84 7.32
CA LEU A 107 -6.26 1.52 7.70
C LEU A 107 -6.43 1.74 9.21
N ILE A 108 -7.44 2.51 9.59
CA ILE A 108 -7.81 2.79 10.97
C ILE A 108 -9.22 2.26 11.20
N PRO A 109 -9.35 1.05 11.76
CA PRO A 109 -10.65 0.40 11.93
C PRO A 109 -11.26 0.69 13.31
N PHE A 110 -12.52 1.10 13.30
CA PHE A 110 -13.39 1.22 14.47
C PHE A 110 -14.50 0.16 14.41
N GLU A 111 -15.28 -0.01 15.48
CA GLU A 111 -16.36 -1.00 15.49
C GLU A 111 -17.44 -0.69 14.44
N ARG A 112 -17.76 0.60 14.22
CA ARG A 112 -18.86 1.03 13.34
C ARG A 112 -18.42 1.83 12.12
N CYS A 113 -17.14 2.15 11.97
CA CYS A 113 -16.62 2.88 10.83
C CYS A 113 -15.14 2.53 10.57
N TRP A 114 -14.59 3.03 9.47
CA TRP A 114 -13.16 2.99 9.23
C TRP A 114 -12.70 4.15 8.36
N TYR A 115 -11.41 4.44 8.51
CA TYR A 115 -10.68 5.37 7.66
C TYR A 115 -9.55 4.64 6.96
N LEU A 116 -9.31 4.99 5.69
CA LEU A 116 -8.15 4.51 4.95
C LEU A 116 -7.44 5.71 4.36
N LEU A 117 -6.23 5.98 4.85
CA LEU A 117 -5.32 6.86 4.15
C LEU A 117 -4.58 6.04 3.08
N THR A 118 -4.46 6.57 1.88
CA THR A 118 -3.55 6.04 0.85
C THR A 118 -2.62 7.13 0.34
N ILE A 119 -1.38 6.78 0.06
CA ILE A 119 -0.40 7.63 -0.64
C ILE A 119 0.18 6.83 -1.80
N GLU A 120 -0.05 7.32 -3.01
CA GLU A 120 0.55 6.77 -4.22
C GLU A 120 1.71 7.65 -4.67
N SER A 121 2.81 6.99 -5.06
CA SER A 121 4.00 7.63 -5.57
C SER A 121 4.67 6.75 -6.60
N GLN A 122 5.20 7.35 -7.66
CA GLN A 122 5.86 6.61 -8.74
C GLN A 122 7.26 7.15 -9.02
N GLU A 123 8.10 6.28 -9.59
CA GLU A 123 9.37 6.71 -10.15
C GLU A 123 9.13 7.63 -11.36
N VAL A 124 9.90 8.72 -11.43
CA VAL A 124 9.85 9.66 -12.56
C VAL A 124 11.26 9.89 -13.06
N GLY A 125 11.42 9.92 -14.39
CA GLY A 125 12.73 10.08 -15.01
C GLY A 125 13.52 8.78 -15.04
N THR A 126 14.74 8.78 -14.47
CA THR A 126 15.59 7.59 -14.43
C THR A 126 15.11 6.61 -13.36
N THR A 127 14.58 5.47 -13.80
CA THR A 127 14.07 4.39 -12.94
C THR A 127 15.19 3.45 -12.48
N GLY A 128 15.04 2.81 -11.31
CA GLY A 128 15.96 1.77 -10.84
C GLY A 128 17.27 2.27 -10.24
N VAL A 129 17.39 3.58 -9.98
CA VAL A 129 18.59 4.18 -9.38
C VAL A 129 18.85 3.63 -7.98
N ARG A 130 17.80 3.46 -7.18
CA ARG A 130 17.90 2.91 -5.83
C ARG A 130 18.48 1.50 -5.85
N GLU A 131 17.94 0.63 -6.70
CA GLU A 131 18.38 -0.75 -6.88
C GLU A 131 19.83 -0.82 -7.35
N ALA A 132 20.20 -0.01 -8.34
CA ALA A 132 21.57 0.02 -8.89
C ALA A 132 22.60 0.46 -7.85
N VAL A 133 22.29 1.49 -7.05
CA VAL A 133 23.20 1.99 -6.01
C VAL A 133 23.28 1.00 -4.84
N VAL A 134 22.14 0.49 -4.36
CA VAL A 134 22.14 -0.48 -3.25
C VAL A 134 22.85 -1.78 -3.65
N SER A 135 22.66 -2.27 -4.88
CA SER A 135 23.41 -3.45 -5.37
C SER A 135 24.91 -3.22 -5.50
N SER A 136 25.34 -1.99 -5.78
CA SER A 136 26.76 -1.64 -5.81
C SER A 136 27.36 -1.50 -4.40
N MET A 137 26.59 -0.96 -3.44
CA MET A 137 27.03 -0.76 -2.06
C MET A 137 26.98 -2.04 -1.22
N ARG A 138 25.99 -2.91 -1.47
CA ARG A 138 25.67 -4.12 -0.72
C ARG A 138 25.48 -5.31 -1.67
N PRO A 139 26.50 -5.68 -2.47
CA PRO A 139 26.38 -6.72 -3.49
C PRO A 139 26.00 -8.09 -2.93
N GLU A 140 26.26 -8.35 -1.65
CA GLU A 140 25.87 -9.58 -0.95
C GLU A 140 24.36 -9.74 -0.76
N LEU A 141 23.57 -8.67 -0.94
CA LEU A 141 22.12 -8.71 -0.88
C LEU A 141 21.47 -9.08 -2.23
N PHE A 142 22.27 -9.23 -3.29
CA PHE A 142 21.81 -9.49 -4.65
C PHE A 142 22.41 -10.77 -5.22
N PRO A 143 21.72 -11.43 -6.16
CA PRO A 143 22.29 -12.55 -6.90
C PRO A 143 23.61 -12.15 -7.57
N ARG A 144 24.60 -13.05 -7.53
CA ARG A 144 25.91 -12.73 -8.11
C ARG A 144 25.85 -12.77 -9.64
N PRO A 145 26.57 -11.88 -10.32
CA PRO A 145 26.74 -11.97 -11.77
C PRO A 145 27.25 -13.35 -12.18
N GLY A 146 26.56 -14.02 -13.11
CA GLY A 146 26.94 -15.36 -13.60
C GLY A 146 26.20 -16.53 -12.94
N GLU A 147 25.33 -16.29 -11.94
CA GLU A 147 24.48 -17.35 -11.36
C GLU A 147 23.34 -17.80 -12.28
N THR A 148 23.01 -16.99 -13.30
CA THR A 148 22.00 -17.30 -14.32
C THR A 148 22.53 -17.01 -15.70
N GLU A 149 22.12 -17.81 -16.68
CA GLU A 149 22.46 -17.56 -18.08
C GLU A 149 21.93 -16.18 -18.54
N PRO A 150 22.74 -15.39 -19.27
CA PRO A 150 22.30 -14.12 -19.81
C PRO A 150 21.14 -14.30 -20.79
N ILE A 151 20.08 -13.51 -20.62
CA ILE A 151 18.96 -13.47 -21.56
C ILE A 151 19.34 -12.58 -22.73
N GLN A 152 19.43 -13.15 -23.94
CA GLN A 152 19.67 -12.42 -25.17
C GLN A 152 18.34 -11.88 -25.72
N LEU A 153 18.26 -10.57 -25.92
CA LEU A 153 17.07 -9.90 -26.45
C LEU A 153 17.45 -9.20 -27.77
N SER A 154 16.59 -9.33 -28.77
CA SER A 154 16.85 -8.86 -30.14
C SER A 154 16.35 -7.45 -30.43
N SER A 155 15.47 -6.89 -29.58
CA SER A 155 14.98 -5.53 -29.72
C SER A 155 14.57 -4.89 -28.39
N MET A 156 14.36 -3.58 -28.41
CA MET A 156 13.80 -2.85 -27.28
C MET A 156 12.34 -3.24 -27.01
N GLU A 157 11.54 -3.56 -28.03
CA GLU A 157 10.19 -4.08 -27.81
C GLU A 157 10.21 -5.43 -27.08
N GLU A 158 11.15 -6.31 -27.43
CA GLU A 158 11.31 -7.59 -26.75
C GLU A 158 11.72 -7.39 -25.30
N PHE A 159 12.63 -6.45 -25.03
CA PHE A 159 13.01 -6.06 -23.67
C PHE A 159 11.82 -5.58 -22.83
N PHE A 160 11.03 -4.63 -23.32
CA PHE A 160 9.86 -4.15 -22.58
C PHE A 160 8.85 -5.26 -22.34
N ARG A 161 8.59 -6.11 -23.34
CA ARG A 161 7.67 -7.25 -23.22
C ARG A 161 8.13 -8.24 -22.16
N ASP A 162 9.40 -8.63 -22.20
CA ASP A 162 9.98 -9.56 -21.25
C ASP A 162 9.94 -9.00 -19.82
N VAL A 163 10.39 -7.77 -19.61
CA VAL A 163 10.36 -7.12 -18.30
C VAL A 163 8.93 -7.05 -17.76
N LYS A 164 7.94 -6.70 -18.58
CA LYS A 164 6.53 -6.61 -18.16
C LYS A 164 5.95 -7.95 -17.72
N ASN A 165 6.37 -9.04 -18.37
CA ASN A 165 5.91 -10.39 -18.05
C ASN A 165 6.60 -10.99 -16.82
N ARG A 166 7.71 -10.41 -16.35
CA ARG A 166 8.37 -10.87 -15.13
C ARG A 166 7.59 -10.41 -13.90
N PRO A 167 7.36 -11.30 -12.92
CA PRO A 167 6.69 -10.95 -11.68
C PRO A 167 7.48 -9.88 -10.92
N VAL A 168 6.77 -8.93 -10.33
CA VAL A 168 7.37 -7.95 -9.42
C VAL A 168 7.79 -8.67 -8.14
N ARG A 169 8.95 -8.27 -7.59
CA ARG A 169 9.50 -8.87 -6.37
C ARG A 169 9.85 -7.80 -5.36
N ARG A 170 9.69 -8.13 -4.07
CA ARG A 170 10.32 -7.39 -2.99
C ARG A 170 11.83 -7.62 -3.08
N LEU A 171 12.60 -6.54 -3.06
CA LEU A 171 14.06 -6.55 -3.12
C LEU A 171 14.62 -6.08 -1.78
N ALA A 172 15.88 -6.41 -1.49
CA ALA A 172 16.55 -5.88 -0.31
C ALA A 172 16.67 -4.34 -0.37
N SER A 173 16.77 -3.75 -1.56
CA SER A 173 16.72 -2.29 -1.74
C SER A 173 15.44 -1.66 -1.22
N ASP A 174 14.34 -2.41 -1.09
CA ASP A 174 13.10 -1.88 -0.52
C ASP A 174 13.20 -1.62 0.98
N ASP A 175 14.22 -2.11 1.69
CA ASP A 175 14.31 -1.99 3.15
C ASP A 175 14.43 -0.52 3.59
N GLU A 176 13.85 -0.20 4.76
CA GLU A 176 13.77 1.17 5.30
C GLU A 176 15.14 1.79 5.59
N GLU A 177 16.16 0.97 5.85
CA GLU A 177 17.51 1.44 6.16
C GLU A 177 18.11 2.32 5.04
N PHE A 178 17.66 2.12 3.80
CA PHE A 178 18.15 2.85 2.64
C PHE A 178 17.42 4.18 2.42
N ASP A 179 16.31 4.47 3.10
CA ASP A 179 15.49 5.65 2.80
C ASP A 179 16.24 6.97 2.96
N ARG A 180 17.18 7.06 3.91
CA ARG A 180 18.02 8.26 4.10
C ARG A 180 18.95 8.55 2.92
N LEU A 181 19.32 7.53 2.15
CA LEU A 181 20.17 7.69 0.97
C LEU A 181 19.36 8.11 -0.27
N PHE A 182 18.05 7.87 -0.26
CA PHE A 182 17.16 8.15 -1.38
C PHE A 182 15.90 8.91 -0.93
N PRO A 183 16.03 10.10 -0.32
CA PRO A 183 14.89 10.83 0.22
C PRO A 183 13.83 11.15 -0.86
N ASP A 184 14.27 11.36 -2.09
CA ASP A 184 13.41 11.65 -3.24
C ASP A 184 12.92 10.38 -3.96
N HIS A 185 13.20 9.18 -3.47
CA HIS A 185 12.65 7.95 -4.06
C HIS A 185 11.19 7.75 -3.65
N PRO A 186 10.29 7.31 -4.56
CA PRO A 186 8.86 7.19 -4.27
C PRO A 186 8.55 6.36 -3.01
N LEU A 187 9.23 5.23 -2.79
CA LEU A 187 9.06 4.43 -1.56
C LEU A 187 9.39 5.22 -0.29
N SER A 188 10.45 6.05 -0.32
CA SER A 188 10.86 6.85 0.83
C SER A 188 9.88 7.98 1.09
N ARG A 189 9.35 8.62 0.02
CA ARG A 189 8.28 9.61 0.14
C ARG A 189 6.99 9.03 0.70
N VAL A 190 6.57 7.85 0.22
CA VAL A 190 5.43 7.08 0.76
C VAL A 190 5.59 6.85 2.26
N ARG A 191 6.75 6.31 2.69
CA ARG A 191 7.02 6.06 4.11
C ARG A 191 7.06 7.33 4.93
N PHE A 192 7.63 8.40 4.41
CA PHE A 192 7.64 9.69 5.08
C PHE A 192 6.22 10.23 5.29
N CYS A 193 5.36 10.12 4.27
CA CYS A 193 3.97 10.53 4.35
C CYS A 193 3.19 9.71 5.39
N LEU A 194 3.34 8.38 5.39
CA LEU A 194 2.70 7.50 6.38
C LEU A 194 3.17 7.80 7.81
N LYS A 195 4.47 8.03 8.01
CA LYS A 195 5.04 8.41 9.31
C LYS A 195 4.53 9.77 9.79
N THR A 196 4.37 10.72 8.88
CA THR A 196 3.80 12.06 9.17
C THR A 196 2.33 11.94 9.57
N PHE A 197 1.55 11.18 8.82
CA PHE A 197 0.17 10.87 9.18
C PHE A 197 0.09 10.24 10.58
N GLN A 198 0.88 9.20 10.84
CA GLN A 198 0.85 8.48 12.11
C GLN A 198 1.20 9.38 13.30
N SER A 199 2.16 10.29 13.15
CA SER A 199 2.63 11.15 14.24
C SER A 199 1.78 12.40 14.47
N THR A 200 0.99 12.82 13.49
CA THR A 200 0.16 14.03 13.53
C THR A 200 -1.33 13.75 13.55
N LEU A 201 -1.73 12.47 13.57
CA LEU A 201 -3.13 12.09 13.62
C LEU A 201 -3.81 12.57 14.90
N GLU A 202 -4.89 13.31 14.72
CA GLU A 202 -5.80 13.76 15.76
C GLU A 202 -7.21 13.24 15.47
N LEU A 203 -7.88 12.77 16.51
CA LEU A 203 -9.27 12.34 16.47
C LEU A 203 -10.12 13.38 17.20
N ASP A 204 -11.31 13.66 16.69
CA ASP A 204 -12.27 14.42 17.47
C ASP A 204 -12.78 13.63 18.70
N ASP A 205 -13.46 14.34 19.58
CA ASP A 205 -14.01 13.83 20.83
C ASP A 205 -15.00 12.67 20.66
N GLU A 206 -15.77 12.65 19.57
CA GLU A 206 -16.79 11.62 19.32
C GLU A 206 -16.13 10.34 18.80
N LEU A 207 -15.25 10.47 17.81
CA LEU A 207 -14.47 9.38 17.25
C LEU A 207 -13.49 8.78 18.26
N GLY A 208 -12.86 9.61 19.10
CA GLY A 208 -11.97 9.15 20.16
C GLY A 208 -12.66 8.30 21.24
N ARG A 209 -13.99 8.33 21.32
CA ARG A 209 -14.80 7.47 22.22
C ARG A 209 -15.37 6.24 21.51
N GLU A 210 -15.25 6.16 20.19
CA GLU A 210 -15.69 4.99 19.42
C GLU A 210 -14.81 3.79 19.76
N LYS A 211 -15.43 2.61 19.84
CA LYS A 211 -14.71 1.39 20.19
C LYS A 211 -13.77 0.98 19.06
N THR A 212 -12.58 0.53 19.45
CA THR A 212 -11.64 -0.10 18.52
C THR A 212 -12.26 -1.36 17.93
N PHE A 213 -12.01 -1.59 16.64
CA PHE A 213 -12.45 -2.80 15.97
C PHE A 213 -11.89 -4.06 16.64
N THR A 214 -12.73 -5.06 16.78
CA THR A 214 -12.37 -6.45 17.06
C THR A 214 -12.98 -7.35 16.00
N VAL A 215 -12.27 -8.42 15.64
CA VAL A 215 -12.90 -9.44 14.79
C VAL A 215 -13.99 -10.11 15.62
N GLY A 216 -15.24 -10.02 15.14
CA GLY A 216 -16.33 -10.76 15.76
C GLY A 216 -16.12 -12.26 15.57
N GLU A 217 -16.70 -13.09 16.44
CA GLU A 217 -16.80 -14.52 16.14
C GLU A 217 -17.35 -14.68 14.73
N VAL A 218 -16.54 -15.26 13.85
CA VAL A 218 -17.01 -15.67 12.54
C VAL A 218 -18.07 -16.73 12.82
N ALA A 219 -19.34 -16.35 12.78
CA ALA A 219 -20.42 -17.32 12.74
C ALA A 219 -20.04 -18.31 11.62
N PRO A 220 -19.93 -19.61 11.90
CA PRO A 220 -19.48 -20.57 10.91
C PRO A 220 -20.37 -20.40 9.69
N ARG A 221 -19.75 -20.18 8.52
CA ARG A 221 -20.48 -20.13 7.26
C ARG A 221 -21.33 -21.41 7.21
N SER A 222 -22.64 -21.26 7.30
CA SER A 222 -23.54 -22.37 7.06
C SER A 222 -23.20 -22.92 5.68
N SER A 223 -22.73 -24.17 5.63
CA SER A 223 -22.48 -24.88 4.40
C SER A 223 -23.83 -25.14 3.71
N THR A 224 -24.34 -24.15 2.99
CA THR A 224 -25.35 -24.41 1.97
C THR A 224 -24.62 -24.75 0.69
N ALA A 225 -24.25 -26.02 0.58
CA ALA A 225 -24.12 -26.67 -0.70
C ALA A 225 -25.48 -26.56 -1.42
N GLY A 226 -25.49 -26.03 -2.65
CA GLY A 226 -26.60 -26.26 -3.57
C GLY A 226 -27.06 -25.04 -4.36
N ALA A 227 -26.88 -25.17 -5.68
CA ALA A 227 -27.74 -24.71 -6.76
C ALA A 227 -27.53 -23.30 -7.35
N GLY A 228 -26.99 -23.30 -8.58
CA GLY A 228 -27.60 -22.58 -9.69
C GLY A 228 -26.89 -21.31 -10.14
N SER A 229 -25.93 -21.43 -11.05
CA SER A 229 -25.54 -20.32 -11.93
C SER A 229 -26.72 -19.93 -12.83
N PRO A 230 -27.08 -18.65 -12.97
CA PRO A 230 -27.93 -18.19 -14.05
C PRO A 230 -27.09 -17.90 -15.31
N PRO A 231 -27.69 -17.97 -16.51
CA PRO A 231 -26.97 -17.93 -17.78
C PRO A 231 -26.51 -16.51 -18.13
N VAL A 232 -25.36 -16.45 -18.81
CA VAL A 232 -24.88 -15.28 -19.55
C VAL A 232 -25.76 -15.13 -20.79
N ASN A 233 -26.41 -13.97 -20.93
CA ASN A 233 -27.07 -13.59 -22.16
C ASN A 233 -26.14 -12.73 -23.02
N ALA A 234 -26.23 -13.01 -24.32
CA ALA A 234 -25.52 -12.53 -25.51
C ALA A 234 -25.17 -11.04 -25.55
#